data_AF-A0A2L2X982-F1
#
_entry.id   AF-A0A2L2X982-F1
#
_cell.length_a   1.000
_cell.length_b   1.000
_cell.length_c   1.000
_cell.angle_alpha   90.00
_cell.angle_beta   90.00
_cell.angle_gamma   90.00
#
_symmetry.space_group_name_H-M   'P 1'
#
loop_
_entity.id
_entity.type
_entity.pdbx_description
1 polymer ?
#
loop_
_entity_poly.entity_id
_entity_poly.type
_entity_poly.pdbx_seq_one_letter_code
_entity_poly.pdbx_strand_id
1 'polypeptide(L)' 'MLTLDELNDNDEVFQIGGLTFVVEKGLMKKISPVKVDYKVKFSERGFAITFGNA' A
#
# COMPACT_ATOMS: atom_id res chain seq x y z
N MET A 1 8.48 1.11 3.69
CA MET A 1 8.04 0.29 4.83
C MET A 1 6.57 0.57 5.06
N LEU A 2 5.75 -0.43 5.38
CA LEU A 2 4.33 -0.21 5.73
C LEU A 2 4.25 0.12 7.22
N THR A 3 3.46 1.13 7.57
CA THR A 3 3.28 1.62 8.95
C THR A 3 1.80 1.91 9.21
N LEU A 4 1.41 1.86 10.49
CA LEU A 4 0.14 2.44 10.92
C LEU A 4 0.38 3.92 11.14
N ASP A 5 -0.45 4.76 10.54
CA ASP A 5 -0.31 6.21 10.59
C ASP A 5 -1.69 6.89 10.63
N GLU A 6 -1.73 8.14 11.06
CA GLU A 6 -2.92 8.96 11.09
C GLU A 6 -3.20 9.58 9.71
N LEU A 7 -4.49 9.81 9.42
CA LEU A 7 -4.91 10.43 8.17
C LEU A 7 -4.48 11.90 8.14
N ASN A 8 -3.88 12.33 7.03
CA ASN A 8 -3.58 13.73 6.76
C ASN A 8 -4.13 14.21 5.41
N ASP A 9 -4.14 15.54 5.20
CA ASP A 9 -4.69 16.18 4.00
C ASP A 9 -3.94 15.83 2.71
N ASN A 10 -2.69 15.35 2.81
CA ASN A 10 -1.86 14.98 1.68
C ASN A 10 -1.92 13.47 1.36
N ASP A 11 -2.83 12.73 1.99
CA ASP A 11 -3.01 11.30 1.72
C ASP A 11 -4.10 11.04 0.69
N GLU A 12 -3.83 10.06 -0.17
CA GLU A 12 -4.84 9.37 -0.96
C GLU A 12 -5.42 8.22 -0.13
N VAL A 13 -6.75 8.18 -0.03
CA VAL A 13 -7.47 7.29 0.90
C VAL A 13 -8.16 6.17 0.14
N PHE A 14 -7.95 4.94 0.60
CA PHE A 14 -8.58 3.74 0.06
C PHE A 14 -9.33 3.00 1.16
N GLN A 15 -10.60 2.66 0.91
CA GLN A 15 -11.43 1.86 1.81
C GLN A 15 -11.57 0.45 1.22
N ILE A 16 -10.89 -0.52 1.83
CA ILE A 16 -10.84 -1.89 1.32
C ILE A 16 -11.09 -2.87 2.47
N GLY A 17 -12.13 -3.70 2.34
CA GLY A 17 -12.43 -4.73 3.34
C GLY A 17 -12.71 -4.20 4.75
N GLY A 18 -13.23 -2.97 4.86
CA GLY A 18 -13.50 -2.32 6.15
C GLY A 18 -12.28 -1.69 6.83
N LEU A 19 -11.13 -1.65 6.13
CA LEU A 19 -9.92 -0.99 6.58
C LEU A 19 -9.64 0.28 5.75
N THR A 20 -9.13 1.31 6.43
CA THR A 20 -8.62 2.52 5.81
C THR A 20 -7.14 2.35 5.50
N PHE A 21 -6.77 2.56 4.24
CA PHE A 21 -5.39 2.67 3.80
C PHE A 21 -5.12 4.08 3.33
N VAL A 22 -3.95 4.59 3.66
CA VAL A 22 -3.49 5.91 3.23
C VAL A 22 -2.15 5.76 2.52
N VAL A 23 -1.98 6.53 1.45
CA VAL A 23 -0.69 6.69 0.79
C VAL A 23 -0.50 8.15 0.44
N GLU A 24 0.66 8.71 0.76
CA GLU A 24 1.02 10.08 0.42
C GLU A 24 0.84 10.32 -1.10
N LYS A 25 0.11 11.39 -1.46
CA LYS A 25 -0.30 11.69 -2.85
C LYS A 25 0.91 11.83 -3.79
N GLY A 26 2.00 12.43 -3.34
CA GLY A 26 3.24 12.57 -4.10
C GLY A 26 3.86 11.22 -4.45
N LEU A 27 3.87 10.28 -3.51
CA LEU A 27 4.31 8.90 -3.71
C LEU A 27 3.38 8.16 -4.68
N MET A 28 2.06 8.27 -4.52
CA MET A 28 1.09 7.61 -5.41
C MET A 28 1.28 7.96 -6.88
N LYS A 29 1.58 9.22 -7.19
CA LYS A 29 1.89 9.65 -8.56
C LYS A 29 3.08 8.91 -9.19
N LYS A 30 4.00 8.38 -8.39
CA LYS A 30 5.21 7.68 -8.86
C LYS A 30 5.03 6.17 -8.94
N ILE A 31 4.18 5.60 -8.07
CA ILE A 31 4.03 4.16 -7.93
C ILE A 31 2.72 3.63 -8.54
N SER A 32 1.87 4.49 -9.08
CA SER A 32 0.63 4.04 -9.72
C SER A 32 0.91 3.34 -11.06
N PRO A 33 0.28 2.17 -11.34
CA PRO A 33 -0.58 1.41 -10.44
C PRO A 33 0.24 0.64 -9.40
N VAL A 34 -0.28 0.52 -8.17
CA VAL A 34 0.35 -0.22 -7.07
C VAL A 34 -0.52 -1.40 -6.62
N LYS A 35 0.11 -2.52 -6.29
CA LYS A 35 -0.51 -3.70 -5.70
C LYS A 35 0.25 -4.12 -4.44
N VAL A 36 -0.48 -4.48 -3.40
CA VAL A 36 0.06 -5.01 -2.15
C VAL A 36 -0.56 -6.38 -1.89
N ASP A 37 0.27 -7.43 -1.87
CA ASP A 37 -0.14 -8.81 -1.58
C ASP A 37 0.48 -9.29 -0.27
N TYR A 38 -0.28 -9.95 0.60
CA TYR A 38 0.31 -10.73 1.69
C TYR A 38 0.72 -12.12 1.17
N LYS A 39 2.01 -12.42 1.19
CA LYS A 39 2.55 -13.70 0.70
C LYS A 39 3.04 -14.54 1.86
N VAL A 40 2.70 -15.82 1.81
CA VAL A 40 3.17 -16.86 2.74
C VAL A 40 3.91 -17.90 1.91
N LYS A 41 5.20 -18.07 2.19
CA LYS A 41 6.07 -19.13 1.67
C LYS A 41 6.59 -19.97 2.84
N PHE A 42 7.22 -21.10 2.54
CA PHE A 42 7.64 -22.09 3.53
C PHE A 42 8.44 -21.50 4.70
N SER A 43 9.35 -20.56 4.43
CA SER A 43 10.22 -19.91 5.42
C SER A 43 9.95 -18.42 5.64
N GLU A 44 9.06 -17.80 4.87
CA GLU A 44 8.92 -16.34 4.82
C GLU A 44 7.45 -15.93 4.73
N ARG A 45 7.11 -14.86 5.43
CA ARG A 45 5.78 -14.25 5.38
C ARG A 45 5.91 -12.75 5.41
N GLY A 46 5.10 -12.06 4.62
CA GLY A 46 5.11 -10.60 4.61
C GLY A 46 4.35 -9.99 3.45
N PHE A 47 4.38 -8.67 3.39
CA PHE A 47 3.77 -7.91 2.30
C PHE A 47 4.73 -7.77 1.12
N ALA A 48 4.26 -8.12 -0.06
CA ALA A 48 4.94 -7.87 -1.33
C ALA A 48 4.25 -6.68 -2.01
N ILE A 49 5.04 -5.67 -2.38
CA ILE A 49 4.57 -4.47 -3.08
C ILE A 49 5.06 -4.56 -4.52
N THR A 50 4.15 -4.38 -5.48
CA THR A 50 4.45 -4.32 -6.91
C THR A 50 3.89 -3.02 -7.46
N PHE A 51 4.65 -2.30 -8.28
CA PHE A 51 4.23 -1.01 -8.82
C PHE A 51 4.75 -0.79 -10.25
N GLY A 52 4.04 0.02 -11.02
CA GLY A 52 4.33 0.25 -12.45
C GLY A 52 3.61 -0.74 -13.37
N ASN A 53 3.99 -0.80 -14.66
CA ASN A 53 3.43 -1.79 -15.58
C ASN A 53 3.82 -3.19 -15.13
N ALA A 54 2.82 -3.95 -14.68
CA ALA A 54 2.89 -5.36 -14.34
C ALA A 54 3.35 -6.23 -15.51
#